data_AF-A0A6B3UFK8-F1
#
_entry.id   AF-A0A6B3UFK8-F1
#
_cell.length_a   1.000
_cell.length_b   1.000
_cell.length_c   1.000
_cell.angle_alpha   90.00
_cell.angle_beta   90.00
_cell.angle_gamma   90.00
#
_symmetry.space_group_name_H-M   'P 1'
#
loop_
_entity.id
_entity.type
_entity.pdbx_description
1 polymer ?
#
loop_
_entity_poly.entity_id
_entity_poly.type
_entity_poly.pdbx_seq_one_letter_code
_entity_poly.pdbx_strand_id
1 'polypeptide(L)'
;MAVSMLPLKGGGLSLEFELADVERVSSSLRDHFGTPQVEHHPFHLVYKFKQADLLFQNEWDDPCLIASTPEGVAMLEKLAADLV
;
A
#
# COMPACT_ATOMS: atom_id res chain seq x y z
N MET A 1 7.79 -6.56 -12.71
CA MET A 1 8.09 -5.22 -12.16
C MET A 1 7.32 -4.18 -12.94
N ALA A 2 6.12 -3.90 -12.45
CA ALA A 2 5.36 -2.73 -12.84
C ALA A 2 4.54 -2.36 -11.60
N VAL A 3 5.11 -1.52 -10.73
CA VAL A 3 4.29 -0.82 -9.75
C VAL A 3 3.64 0.35 -10.48
N SER A 4 2.34 0.54 -10.29
CA SER A 4 1.62 1.65 -10.90
C SER A 4 0.85 2.42 -9.85
N MET A 5 0.85 3.74 -9.99
CA MET A 5 0.13 4.63 -9.09
C MET A 5 -1.14 5.10 -9.77
N LEU A 6 -2.29 4.83 -9.15
CA LEU A 6 -3.60 5.24 -9.62
C LEU A 6 -4.22 6.26 -8.64
N PRO A 7 -4.34 7.54 -9.03
CA PRO A 7 -5.03 8.53 -8.22
C PRO A 7 -6.51 8.19 -8.05
N LEU A 8 -7.00 8.25 -6.82
CA LEU A 8 -8.40 7.99 -6.49
C LEU A 8 -9.19 9.30 -6.38
N LYS A 9 -10.49 9.23 -6.67
CA LYS A 9 -11.39 10.38 -6.47
C LYS A 9 -11.41 10.77 -4.99
N GLY A 10 -11.16 12.03 -4.68
CA GLY A 10 -11.09 12.54 -3.31
C GLY A 10 -9.67 12.72 -2.75
N GLY A 11 -8.64 12.52 -3.58
CA GLY A 11 -7.25 12.80 -3.20
C GLY A 11 -6.51 11.63 -2.55
N GLY A 12 -7.10 10.43 -2.58
CA GLY A 12 -6.40 9.19 -2.24
C GLY A 12 -5.52 8.69 -3.38
N LEU A 13 -4.71 7.67 -3.09
CA LEU A 13 -3.82 7.04 -4.05
C LEU A 13 -3.90 5.51 -3.87
N SER A 14 -3.93 4.79 -4.99
CA SER A 14 -3.75 3.35 -5.02
C SER A 14 -2.39 3.03 -5.63
N LEU A 15 -1.64 2.14 -5.00
CA LEU A 15 -0.42 1.55 -5.52
C LEU A 15 -0.74 0.11 -5.92
N GLU A 16 -0.82 -0.12 -7.23
CA GLU A 16 -1.08 -1.43 -7.84
C GLU A 16 0.27 -2.13 -8.10
N PHE A 17 0.34 -3.44 -7.86
CA PHE A 17 1.54 -4.23 -8.09
C PHE A 17 1.19 -5.69 -8.40
N GLU A 18 2.16 -6.45 -8.90
CA GLU A 18 1.96 -7.86 -9.24
C GLU A 18 1.99 -8.74 -7.99
N LEU A 19 1.29 -9.88 -8.00
CA LEU A 19 1.31 -10.85 -6.89
C LEU A 19 2.73 -11.31 -6.51
N ALA A 20 3.64 -11.41 -7.49
CA ALA A 20 5.04 -11.75 -7.25
C ALA A 20 5.82 -10.68 -6.46
N ASP A 21 5.32 -9.45 -6.41
CA ASP A 21 5.96 -8.30 -5.74
C ASP A 21 5.44 -8.09 -4.31
N VAL A 22 4.42 -8.83 -3.84
CA VAL A 22 3.81 -8.67 -2.50
C VAL A 22 4.85 -8.71 -1.37
N GLU A 23 5.73 -9.70 -1.36
CA GLU A 23 6.75 -9.84 -0.31
C GLU A 23 7.78 -8.69 -0.35
N ARG A 24 8.10 -8.20 -1.55
CA ARG A 24 9.01 -7.07 -1.73
C ARG A 24 8.36 -5.78 -1.23
N VAL A 25 7.11 -5.52 -1.61
CA VAL A 25 6.32 -4.36 -1.16
C VAL A 25 6.15 -4.38 0.35
N SER A 26 5.81 -5.54 0.94
CA SER A 26 5.69 -5.74 2.38
C SER A 26 7.01 -5.48 3.12
N SER A 27 8.13 -5.91 2.53
CA SER A 27 9.45 -5.66 3.10
C SER A 27 9.85 -4.19 3.03
N SER A 28 9.67 -3.53 1.88
CA SER A 28 9.95 -2.10 1.73
C SER A 28 9.06 -1.23 2.64
N LEU A 29 7.78 -1.60 2.83
CA LEU A 29 6.91 -0.96 3.84
C LEU A 29 7.50 -1.05 5.25
N ARG A 30 7.97 -2.24 5.64
CA ARG A 30 8.59 -2.45 6.96
C ARG A 30 9.88 -1.68 7.13
N ASP A 31 10.71 -1.61 6.10
CA ASP A 31 11.99 -0.93 6.14
C ASP A 31 11.82 0.60 6.24
N HIS A 32 10.84 1.17 5.54
CA HIS A 32 10.59 2.61 5.56
C HIS A 32 9.75 3.10 6.75
N PHE A 33 8.77 2.31 7.19
CA PHE A 33 7.73 2.79 8.12
C PHE A 33 7.61 1.94 9.38
N GLY A 34 8.36 0.83 9.49
CA GLY A 34 8.30 -0.12 10.59
C GLY A 34 7.20 -1.17 10.40
N THR A 35 7.01 -2.04 11.39
CA THR A 35 5.97 -3.09 11.32
C THR A 35 4.59 -2.49 11.61
N PRO A 36 3.62 -2.59 10.69
CA PRO A 36 2.26 -2.14 10.94
C PRO A 36 1.55 -3.08 11.92
N GLN A 37 0.54 -2.56 12.62
CA GLN A 37 -0.50 -3.42 13.17
C GLN A 37 -1.45 -3.81 12.04
N VAL A 38 -1.79 -5.09 11.93
CA VAL A 38 -2.63 -5.60 10.84
C VAL A 38 -4.02 -5.90 11.39
N GLU A 39 -5.04 -5.20 10.89
CA GLU A 39 -6.44 -5.54 11.13
C GLU A 39 -7.00 -6.32 9.95
N HIS A 40 -7.66 -7.43 10.25
CA HIS A 40 -8.24 -8.32 9.25
C HIS A 40 -9.74 -8.03 9.09
N HIS A 41 -10.14 -7.71 7.87
CA HIS A 41 -11.54 -7.63 7.46
C HIS A 41 -11.85 -8.71 6.42
N PRO A 42 -13.14 -9.05 6.17
CA PRO A 42 -13.50 -10.14 5.26
C PRO A 42 -12.95 -10.01 3.83
N PHE A 43 -12.72 -8.79 3.36
CA PHE A 43 -12.32 -8.51 1.97
C PHE A 43 -11.01 -7.73 1.84
N HIS A 44 -10.42 -7.29 2.95
CA HIS A 44 -9.21 -6.47 2.93
C HIS A 44 -8.47 -6.55 4.26
N LEU A 45 -7.22 -6.09 4.26
CA LEU A 45 -6.45 -5.83 5.47
C LEU A 45 -6.27 -4.32 5.64
N VAL A 46 -6.17 -3.88 6.89
CA VAL A 46 -5.74 -2.51 7.21
C VAL A 46 -4.39 -2.59 7.89
N TYR A 47 -3.39 -1.98 7.28
CA TYR A 47 -2.06 -1.78 7.83
C TYR A 47 -2.01 -0.45 8.55
N LYS A 48 -2.02 -0.50 9.88
CA LYS A 48 -1.98 0.67 10.75
C LYS A 48 -0.54 1.03 11.10
N PHE A 49 -0.07 2.15 10.57
CA PHE A 49 1.20 2.76 10.95
C PHE A 49 0.96 3.92 11.90
N LYS A 50 2.03 4.47 12.48
CA LYS A 50 1.91 5.66 13.35
C LYS A 50 1.48 6.90 12.57
N GLN A 51 1.79 6.94 11.28
CA GLN A 51 1.59 8.09 10.40
C GLN A 51 0.24 8.05 9.67
N ALA A 52 -0.16 6.88 9.20
CA ALA A 52 -1.39 6.68 8.44
C ALA A 52 -1.79 5.20 8.41
N ASP A 53 -3.05 4.96 8.02
CA ASP A 53 -3.56 3.63 7.73
C ASP A 53 -3.52 3.39 6.22
N LEU A 54 -3.11 2.19 5.80
CA LEU A 54 -3.15 1.73 4.42
C LEU A 54 -4.10 0.55 4.31
N LEU A 55 -4.95 0.54 3.28
CA LEU A 55 -5.79 -0.60 2.93
C LEU A 55 -5.04 -1.50 1.97
N PHE A 56 -4.87 -2.77 2.32
CA PHE A 56 -4.39 -3.79 1.40
C PHE A 56 -5.56 -4.62 0.89
N GLN A 57 -5.69 -4.70 -0.43
CA GLN A 57 -6.65 -5.56 -1.12
C GLN A 57 -5.88 -6.47 -2.06
N ASN A 58 -6.42 -7.68 -2.25
CA ASN A 58 -5.94 -8.61 -3.25
C ASN A 58 -7.16 -9.27 -3.86
N GLU A 59 -7.82 -8.55 -4.77
CA GLU A 59 -8.96 -9.05 -5.51
C GLU A 59 -8.44 -9.62 -6.83
N TRP A 60 -8.73 -10.90 -7.11
CA TRP A 60 -8.39 -11.54 -8.39
C TRP A 60 -6.90 -11.56 -8.76
N ASP A 61 -6.03 -11.75 -7.75
CA ASP A 61 -4.57 -11.76 -7.89
C ASP A 61 -3.97 -10.42 -8.39
N ASP A 62 -4.72 -9.32 -8.20
CA ASP A 62 -4.29 -7.94 -8.48
C ASP A 62 -4.16 -7.18 -7.15
N PRO A 63 -3.02 -7.32 -6.44
CA PRO A 63 -2.85 -6.72 -5.13
C PRO A 63 -2.58 -5.22 -5.21
N CYS A 64 -3.19 -4.49 -4.28
CA CYS A 64 -3.05 -3.05 -4.20
C CYS A 64 -2.99 -2.53 -2.76
N LEU A 65 -2.35 -1.37 -2.63
CA LEU A 65 -2.31 -0.59 -1.40
C LEU A 65 -2.98 0.75 -1.61
N ILE A 66 -3.98 1.06 -0.80
CA ILE A 66 -4.79 2.26 -0.92
C ILE A 66 -4.56 3.16 0.29
N ALA A 67 -4.28 4.43 0.02
CA ALA A 67 -4.26 5.50 0.99
C ALA A 67 -5.40 6.49 0.73
N SER A 68 -6.08 6.91 1.81
CA SER A 68 -7.14 7.92 1.76
C SER A 68 -6.77 9.24 2.44
N THR A 69 -5.62 9.29 3.12
CA THR A 69 -5.10 10.49 3.79
C THR A 69 -3.86 11.03 3.07
N PRO A 70 -3.58 12.35 3.15
CA PRO A 70 -2.37 12.94 2.57
C PRO A 70 -1.07 12.28 3.05
N GLU A 71 -1.01 11.91 4.33
CA GLU A 71 0.13 11.21 4.92
C GLU A 71 0.31 9.83 4.31
N GLY A 72 -0.78 9.08 4.13
CA GLY A 72 -0.74 7.77 3.47
C GLY A 72 -0.37 7.87 2.00
N VAL A 73 -0.84 8.90 1.30
CA VAL A 73 -0.46 9.18 -0.10
C VAL A 73 1.05 9.39 -0.20
N ALA A 74 1.61 10.24 0.67
CA ALA A 74 3.06 10.46 0.72
C ALA A 74 3.84 9.18 1.05
N MET A 75 3.28 8.28 1.88
CA MET A 75 3.86 6.96 2.13
C MET A 75 3.91 6.11 0.86
N LEU A 76 2.81 6.05 0.10
CA LEU A 76 2.73 5.29 -1.15
C LEU A 76 3.63 5.86 -2.25
N GLU A 77 3.71 7.18 -2.39
CA GLU A 77 4.62 7.84 -3.34
C GLU A 77 6.08 7.51 -3.04
N LYS A 78 6.46 7.53 -1.76
CA LYS A 78 7.81 7.16 -1.33
C LYS A 78 8.09 5.68 -1.59
N LEU A 79 7.11 4.82 -1.33
CA LEU A 79 7.22 3.38 -1.58
C LEU A 79 7.38 3.10 -3.08
N ALA A 80 6.59 3.75 -3.92
CA ALA A 80 6.70 3.62 -5.37
C ALA A 80 8.09 4.04 -5.87
N ALA A 81 8.67 5.11 -5.33
CA ALA A 81 10.01 5.58 -5.71
C ALA A 81 11.14 4.61 -5.33
N ASP A 82 10.96 3.75 -4.32
CA ASP A 82 11.93 2.71 -3.92
C ASP A 82 11.80 1.42 -4.76
N LEU A 83 10.62 1.17 -5.32
CA LEU A 83 10.31 -0.05 -6.05
C LEU A 83 10.63 0.03 -7.55
N VAL A 84 10.83 1.24 -8.09
CA VAL A 84 11.27 1.54 -9.47
C VAL A 84 12.77 1.29 -9.63
#